data_AF-A0A420INC1-F1
#
_entry.id   AF-A0A420INC1-F1
#
_cell.length_a   1.000
_cell.length_b   1.000
_cell.length_c   1.000
_cell.angle_alpha   90.00
_cell.angle_beta   90.00
_cell.angle_gamma   90.00
#
_symmetry.space_group_name_H-M   'P 1'
#
loop_
_entity.id
_entity.type
_entity.pdbx_description
1 polymer ?
#
loop_
_entity_poly.entity_id
_entity_poly.type
_entity_poly.pdbx_seq_one_letter_code
_entity_poly.pdbx_strand_id
1 'polypeptide(L)'
;MPRFGFFSLAALAFTSTAFSQQCRLQFDARVAPDSKPRDFDVKTSIFETDEVIGEGLKFSQVLRMPKVDPSLFDVKTIPIGVSISDKSIFNNQIGFRRCELLSEAVTGDDPSSEGIKTIHFSVQIDSTKKIDLGHEYQLAFMEDNDFSTNQWVLKTGTIAGLQQDPHDLVLMGNVKDGEILFTTPFTEGEFHNFALTLDFDDNHISVYYSKGSSPLQNVLTRTPNDLTGRGKFHFGMLKKGISGGKGDITKNAFQPSNIDEGIILGGIFQEDSIDGCVSTSP
;
A
#
# COMPACT_ATOMS: atom_id res chain seq x y z
N MET A 1 -70.77 24.63 -15.32
CA MET A 1 -69.31 24.78 -15.53
C MET A 1 -68.60 24.75 -14.19
N PRO A 2 -67.87 23.69 -13.83
CA PRO A 2 -66.84 23.78 -12.81
C PRO A 2 -65.44 23.69 -13.46
N ARG A 3 -64.58 24.66 -13.14
CA ARG A 3 -63.16 24.70 -13.52
C ARG A 3 -62.40 23.71 -12.63
N PHE A 4 -61.85 22.66 -13.22
CA PHE A 4 -60.82 21.85 -12.57
C PHE A 4 -59.49 22.60 -12.65
N GLY A 5 -58.95 22.97 -11.48
CA GLY A 5 -57.62 23.55 -11.35
C GLY A 5 -56.55 22.46 -11.45
N PHE A 6 -55.62 22.63 -12.38
CA PHE A 6 -54.39 21.84 -12.42
C PHE A 6 -53.45 22.33 -11.30
N PHE A 7 -53.18 21.48 -10.31
CA PHE A 7 -52.04 21.66 -9.40
C PHE A 7 -50.80 21.07 -10.08
N SER A 8 -49.90 21.93 -10.57
CA SER A 8 -48.54 21.53 -10.95
C SER A 8 -47.73 21.28 -9.68
N LEU A 9 -47.40 20.00 -9.43
CA LEU A 9 -46.39 19.62 -8.46
C LEU A 9 -45.01 19.92 -9.07
N ALA A 10 -44.36 20.99 -8.63
CA ALA A 10 -42.96 21.24 -8.95
C ALA A 10 -42.09 20.34 -8.06
N ALA A 11 -41.50 19.29 -8.64
CA ALA A 11 -40.49 18.50 -7.97
C ALA A 11 -39.18 19.31 -7.89
N LEU A 12 -38.82 19.78 -6.69
CA LEU A 12 -37.48 20.29 -6.43
C LEU A 12 -36.50 19.11 -6.44
N ALA A 13 -35.72 18.98 -7.52
CA ALA A 13 -34.54 18.15 -7.51
C ALA A 13 -33.48 18.82 -6.64
N PHE A 14 -33.27 18.29 -5.43
CA PHE A 14 -32.10 18.63 -4.63
C PHE A 14 -30.87 17.98 -5.30
N THR A 15 -30.14 18.76 -6.09
CA THR A 15 -28.79 18.39 -6.49
C THR A 15 -27.90 18.52 -5.25
N SER A 16 -27.58 17.40 -4.60
CA SER A 16 -26.55 17.36 -3.57
C SER A 16 -25.22 17.72 -4.23
N THR A 17 -24.76 18.95 -4.03
CA THR A 17 -23.37 19.31 -4.29
C THR A 17 -22.54 18.55 -3.26
N ALA A 18 -21.99 17.40 -3.64
CA ALA A 18 -20.95 16.76 -2.87
C ALA A 18 -19.75 17.72 -2.86
N PHE A 19 -19.55 18.43 -1.75
CA PHE A 19 -18.26 19.05 -1.50
C PHE A 19 -17.24 17.91 -1.43
N SER A 20 -16.15 18.00 -2.21
CA SER A 20 -14.97 17.16 -1.98
C SER A 20 -14.54 17.37 -0.53
N GLN A 21 -14.68 16.33 0.28
CA GLN A 21 -14.28 16.36 1.67
C GLN A 21 -12.75 16.33 1.70
N GLN A 22 -12.12 17.46 2.00
CA GLN A 22 -10.66 17.52 2.14
C GLN A 22 -10.28 17.07 3.55
N CYS A 23 -9.86 15.82 3.70
CA CYS A 23 -9.35 15.32 4.97
C CYS A 23 -7.99 15.95 5.32
N ARG A 24 -7.76 16.16 6.62
CA ARG A 24 -6.44 16.59 7.11
C ARG A 24 -5.44 15.48 6.86
N LEU A 25 -4.28 15.81 6.29
CA LEU A 25 -3.19 14.85 6.12
C LEU A 25 -2.37 14.74 7.41
N GLN A 26 -2.03 13.51 7.76
CA GLN A 26 -1.00 13.19 8.74
C GLN A 26 0.39 13.21 8.08
N PHE A 27 0.52 12.61 6.89
CA PHE A 27 1.67 12.78 6.01
C PHE A 27 1.28 12.62 4.55
N ASP A 28 2.13 13.11 3.65
CA ASP A 28 1.97 12.97 2.20
C ASP A 28 3.27 12.48 1.57
N ALA A 29 3.25 11.27 1.02
CA ALA A 29 4.39 10.64 0.37
C ALA A 29 4.13 10.41 -1.14
N ARG A 30 3.17 11.15 -1.72
CA ARG A 30 2.93 11.12 -3.16
C ARG A 30 4.07 11.79 -3.91
N VAL A 31 4.48 11.18 -5.01
CA VAL A 31 5.67 11.59 -5.77
C VAL A 31 5.33 12.77 -6.69
N ALA A 32 6.15 13.83 -6.66
CA ALA A 32 5.91 15.02 -7.46
C ALA A 32 6.07 14.75 -8.98
N PRO A 33 5.32 15.46 -9.87
CA PRO A 33 5.29 15.16 -11.31
C PRO A 33 6.62 15.20 -12.05
N ASP A 34 7.57 16.01 -11.58
CA ASP A 34 8.88 16.20 -12.21
C ASP A 34 9.99 15.38 -11.55
N SER A 35 9.63 14.50 -10.59
CA SER A 35 10.58 13.66 -9.88
C SER A 35 11.33 12.72 -10.80
N LYS A 36 12.60 12.50 -10.47
CA LYS A 36 13.51 11.56 -11.14
C LYS A 36 14.07 10.60 -10.11
N PRO A 37 14.51 9.39 -10.51
CA PRO A 37 15.07 8.42 -9.59
C PRO A 37 16.22 8.98 -8.71
N ARG A 38 17.01 9.93 -9.22
CA ARG A 38 18.11 10.58 -8.47
C ARG A 38 17.65 11.51 -7.36
N ASP A 39 16.40 11.99 -7.41
CA ASP A 39 15.85 12.87 -6.39
C ASP A 39 15.54 12.11 -5.09
N PHE A 40 15.63 10.78 -5.12
CA PHE A 40 15.49 9.91 -3.96
C PHE A 40 16.85 9.43 -3.40
N ASP A 41 17.98 9.93 -3.92
CA ASP A 41 19.32 9.64 -3.39
C ASP A 41 19.86 10.82 -2.54
N VAL A 42 18.98 11.76 -2.14
CA VAL A 42 19.36 13.01 -1.44
C VAL A 42 18.60 13.15 -0.13
N LYS A 43 19.20 13.88 0.82
CA LYS A 43 18.63 14.10 2.17
C LYS A 43 17.27 14.83 2.20
N THR A 44 16.87 15.43 1.09
CA THR A 44 15.57 16.10 0.93
C THR A 44 14.55 15.21 0.23
N SER A 45 14.86 13.93 0.05
CA SER A 45 13.92 12.92 -0.43
C SER A 45 12.70 12.86 0.50
N ILE A 46 11.56 12.46 -0.05
CA ILE A 46 10.34 12.16 0.73
C ILE A 46 10.39 10.74 1.35
N PHE A 47 11.35 9.93 0.92
CA PHE A 47 11.61 8.57 1.39
C PHE A 47 13.01 8.41 1.97
N GLU A 48 13.14 7.52 2.95
CA GLU A 48 14.40 7.20 3.64
C GLU A 48 15.41 6.57 2.67
N THR A 49 16.41 7.35 2.24
CA THR A 49 17.18 7.10 0.99
C THR A 49 18.08 5.87 0.95
N ASP A 50 18.34 5.25 2.10
CA ASP A 50 19.23 4.09 2.25
C ASP A 50 18.58 2.96 3.08
N GLU A 51 17.31 3.13 3.46
CA GLU A 51 16.61 2.15 4.31
C GLU A 51 15.92 1.08 3.46
N VAL A 52 16.05 -0.16 3.91
CA VAL A 52 15.38 -1.35 3.33
C VAL A 52 15.60 -1.53 1.82
N ILE A 53 16.84 -1.31 1.39
CA ILE A 53 17.34 -1.64 0.05
C ILE A 53 18.56 -2.56 0.10
N GLY A 54 18.93 -3.13 -1.06
CA GLY A 54 20.12 -3.96 -1.16
C GLY A 54 21.42 -3.21 -0.81
N GLU A 55 22.34 -3.89 -0.12
CA GLU A 55 23.62 -3.28 0.26
C GLU A 55 24.36 -2.70 -0.96
N GLY A 56 24.75 -1.42 -0.86
CA GLY A 56 25.45 -0.68 -1.91
C GLY A 56 24.59 -0.27 -3.11
N LEU A 57 23.29 -0.57 -3.11
CA LEU A 57 22.34 0.00 -4.06
C LEU A 57 21.96 1.43 -3.65
N LYS A 58 21.48 2.18 -4.63
CA LYS A 58 20.81 3.46 -4.44
C LYS A 58 19.39 3.40 -4.99
N PHE A 59 18.48 4.19 -4.45
CA PHE A 59 17.13 4.29 -5.00
C PHE A 59 17.12 4.64 -6.48
N SER A 60 18.03 5.50 -6.97
CA SER A 60 18.12 5.82 -8.39
C SER A 60 18.41 4.63 -9.33
N GLN A 61 18.85 3.48 -8.78
CA GLN A 61 19.11 2.26 -9.52
C GLN A 61 17.93 1.28 -9.52
N VAL A 62 17.01 1.41 -8.56
CA VAL A 62 15.90 0.46 -8.34
C VAL A 62 14.52 1.09 -8.49
N LEU A 63 14.43 2.41 -8.34
CA LEU A 63 13.22 3.20 -8.58
C LEU A 63 13.13 3.66 -10.03
N ARG A 64 11.92 3.70 -10.56
CA ARG A 64 11.63 4.10 -11.94
C ARG A 64 10.43 5.04 -11.98
N MET A 65 10.37 5.87 -13.02
CA MET A 65 9.18 6.67 -13.35
C MET A 65 8.43 5.96 -14.48
N PRO A 66 7.48 5.06 -14.15
CA PRO A 66 6.77 4.28 -15.16
C PRO A 66 5.86 5.18 -15.99
N LYS A 67 5.67 4.82 -17.26
CA LYS A 67 4.72 5.48 -18.16
C LYS A 67 3.38 4.75 -18.11
N VAL A 68 2.66 4.93 -17.02
CA VAL A 68 1.32 4.38 -16.80
C VAL A 68 0.35 5.52 -16.49
N ASP A 69 -0.95 5.24 -16.61
CA ASP A 69 -1.97 6.18 -16.13
C ASP A 69 -1.82 6.39 -14.61
N PRO A 70 -2.13 7.58 -14.06
CA PRO A 70 -2.06 7.81 -12.62
C PRO A 70 -2.97 6.88 -11.82
N SER A 71 -2.59 6.55 -10.57
CA SER A 71 -3.51 5.88 -9.63
C SER A 71 -4.64 6.83 -9.20
N LEU A 72 -5.64 6.31 -8.48
CA LEU A 72 -6.83 7.08 -8.07
C LEU A 72 -6.48 8.43 -7.43
N PHE A 73 -5.49 8.46 -6.53
CA PHE A 73 -5.10 9.67 -5.79
C PHE A 73 -3.85 10.37 -6.31
N ASP A 74 -3.34 9.97 -7.49
CA ASP A 74 -2.22 10.66 -8.11
C ASP A 74 -2.65 11.93 -8.88
N VAL A 75 -3.26 12.88 -8.16
CA VAL A 75 -3.69 14.17 -8.70
C VAL A 75 -2.56 15.19 -8.59
N LYS A 76 -1.99 15.57 -9.74
CA LYS A 76 -0.76 16.39 -9.82
C LYS A 76 0.42 15.75 -9.08
N THR A 77 0.42 14.43 -9.01
CA THR A 77 1.53 13.59 -8.57
C THR A 77 1.64 12.44 -9.57
N ILE A 78 2.66 11.59 -9.44
CA ILE A 78 2.90 10.49 -10.38
C ILE A 78 3.12 9.17 -9.63
N PRO A 79 2.78 8.02 -10.24
CA PRO A 79 3.18 6.72 -9.72
C PRO A 79 4.70 6.52 -9.78
N ILE A 80 5.21 5.63 -8.93
CA ILE A 80 6.62 5.23 -8.85
C ILE A 80 6.75 3.72 -8.98
N GLY A 81 7.68 3.28 -9.83
CA GLY A 81 8.02 1.88 -10.00
C GLY A 81 9.10 1.46 -9.00
N VAL A 82 8.88 0.39 -8.27
CA VAL A 82 9.86 -0.25 -7.37
C VAL A 82 10.35 -1.52 -8.04
N SER A 83 11.65 -1.79 -7.97
CA SER A 83 12.24 -2.98 -8.60
C SER A 83 13.16 -3.72 -7.64
N ILE A 84 13.18 -5.04 -7.76
CA ILE A 84 14.13 -5.91 -7.08
C ILE A 84 14.96 -6.68 -8.10
N SER A 85 16.22 -6.92 -7.76
CA SER A 85 17.18 -7.69 -8.55
C SER A 85 17.94 -8.66 -7.66
N ASP A 86 18.86 -9.44 -8.22
CA ASP A 86 19.79 -10.28 -7.46
C ASP A 86 20.55 -9.52 -6.35
N LYS A 87 20.77 -8.21 -6.54
CA LYS A 87 21.48 -7.35 -5.59
C LYS A 87 20.62 -6.79 -4.46
N SER A 88 19.31 -6.97 -4.50
CA SER A 88 18.37 -6.39 -3.53
C SER A 88 18.38 -7.14 -2.18
N ILE A 89 19.56 -7.38 -1.61
CA ILE A 89 19.75 -8.10 -0.35
C ILE A 89 19.95 -7.07 0.78
N PHE A 90 18.92 -6.87 1.59
CA PHE A 90 18.96 -5.99 2.76
C PHE A 90 19.41 -6.76 4.00
N ASN A 91 20.22 -6.13 4.86
CA ASN A 91 20.62 -6.65 6.19
C ASN A 91 21.07 -8.13 6.19
N ASN A 92 21.90 -8.52 5.20
CA ASN A 92 22.38 -9.90 5.01
C ASN A 92 21.26 -10.96 4.86
N GLN A 93 20.02 -10.57 4.55
CA GLN A 93 18.89 -11.48 4.34
C GLN A 93 18.94 -12.09 2.94
N ILE A 94 19.96 -12.93 2.68
CA ILE A 94 20.23 -13.51 1.35
C ILE A 94 19.08 -14.36 0.77
N GLY A 95 18.20 -14.86 1.64
CA GLY A 95 16.99 -15.58 1.27
C GLY A 95 15.86 -14.67 0.79
N PHE A 96 15.95 -13.35 0.98
CA PHE A 96 14.95 -12.36 0.59
C PHE A 96 15.48 -11.40 -0.48
N ARG A 97 14.56 -10.71 -1.16
CA ARG A 97 14.86 -9.53 -1.97
C ARG A 97 13.97 -8.39 -1.57
N ARG A 98 14.56 -7.24 -1.24
CA ARG A 98 13.89 -6.10 -0.63
C ARG A 98 14.21 -4.78 -1.33
N CYS A 99 13.16 -4.02 -1.59
CA CYS A 99 13.22 -2.60 -1.91
C CYS A 99 11.90 -2.00 -1.42
N GLU A 100 11.96 -1.20 -0.36
CA GLU A 100 10.78 -0.66 0.30
C GLU A 100 10.94 0.85 0.48
N LEU A 101 9.83 1.57 0.36
CA LEU A 101 9.71 3.00 0.54
C LEU A 101 9.11 3.24 1.93
N LEU A 102 9.86 3.94 2.77
CA LEU A 102 9.43 4.44 4.07
C LEU A 102 9.41 5.96 3.98
N SER A 103 8.33 6.61 4.42
CA SER A 103 8.27 8.07 4.38
C SER A 103 9.18 8.69 5.44
N GLU A 104 9.98 9.68 5.05
CA GLU A 104 10.84 10.47 5.97
C GLU A 104 10.03 11.24 7.04
N ALA A 105 8.72 11.40 6.83
CA ALA A 105 7.83 12.04 7.80
C ALA A 105 7.43 11.10 8.97
N VAL A 106 7.69 9.80 8.86
CA VAL A 106 7.25 8.77 9.80
C VAL A 106 8.47 8.23 10.56
N THR A 107 8.59 8.60 11.83
CA THR A 107 9.71 8.19 12.68
C THR A 107 9.47 6.85 13.39
N GLY A 108 8.21 6.40 13.43
CA GLY A 108 7.78 5.22 14.18
C GLY A 108 7.24 5.55 15.58
N ASP A 109 7.65 6.68 16.13
CA ASP A 109 7.12 7.23 17.39
C ASP A 109 6.34 8.55 17.18
N ASP A 110 6.11 8.93 15.94
CA ASP A 110 5.32 10.11 15.58
C ASP A 110 3.80 9.82 15.59
N PRO A 111 2.93 10.84 15.52
CA PRO A 111 1.48 10.66 15.60
C PRO A 111 0.82 9.84 14.48
N SER A 112 1.56 9.36 13.47
CA SER A 112 1.03 8.50 12.39
C SER A 112 0.52 7.14 12.84
N SER A 113 0.82 6.73 14.08
CA SER A 113 0.32 5.51 14.70
C SER A 113 -0.47 5.79 16.00
N GLU A 114 -1.16 6.92 16.08
CA GLU A 114 -1.99 7.33 17.23
C GLU A 114 -3.42 7.68 16.80
N GLY A 115 -4.40 7.51 17.67
CA GLY A 115 -5.79 7.85 17.35
C GLY A 115 -6.34 7.04 16.19
N ILE A 116 -7.08 7.69 15.30
CA ILE A 116 -7.66 7.07 14.11
C ILE A 116 -7.01 7.68 12.87
N LYS A 117 -6.34 6.87 12.06
CA LYS A 117 -5.68 7.28 10.81
C LYS A 117 -6.21 6.49 9.62
N THR A 118 -6.19 7.07 8.43
CA THR A 118 -6.46 6.31 7.21
C THR A 118 -5.26 6.36 6.28
N ILE A 119 -4.60 5.23 6.08
CA ILE A 119 -3.47 5.10 5.15
C ILE A 119 -3.99 4.73 3.77
N HIS A 120 -3.59 5.49 2.75
CA HIS A 120 -3.93 5.29 1.35
C HIS A 120 -2.71 4.83 0.58
N PHE A 121 -2.91 3.90 -0.34
CA PHE A 121 -1.91 3.47 -1.31
C PHE A 121 -2.57 2.74 -2.47
N SER A 122 -1.91 2.72 -3.62
CA SER A 122 -2.35 1.97 -4.80
C SER A 122 -1.22 1.11 -5.32
N VAL A 123 -1.55 -0.09 -5.80
CA VAL A 123 -0.56 -1.04 -6.35
C VAL A 123 -0.99 -1.56 -7.71
N GLN A 124 -0.02 -1.70 -8.62
CA GLN A 124 -0.22 -2.27 -9.95
C GLN A 124 0.94 -3.21 -10.30
N ILE A 125 0.65 -4.31 -10.99
CA ILE A 125 1.67 -5.17 -11.60
C ILE A 125 2.43 -4.40 -12.67
N ASP A 126 3.76 -4.43 -12.62
CA ASP A 126 4.58 -3.91 -13.70
C ASP A 126 4.74 -4.95 -14.82
N SER A 127 4.02 -4.75 -15.93
CA SER A 127 4.09 -5.64 -17.10
C SER A 127 5.48 -5.68 -17.76
N THR A 128 6.35 -4.71 -17.49
CA THR A 128 7.73 -4.66 -17.98
C THR A 128 8.73 -5.37 -17.06
N LYS A 129 8.34 -5.67 -15.82
CA LYS A 129 9.15 -6.39 -14.82
C LYS A 129 8.29 -7.40 -14.07
N LYS A 130 7.95 -8.48 -14.75
CA LYS A 130 7.04 -9.51 -14.22
C LYS A 130 7.55 -10.11 -12.92
N ILE A 131 6.67 -10.23 -11.93
CA ILE A 131 6.93 -10.93 -10.68
C ILE A 131 6.71 -12.45 -10.86
N ASP A 132 7.46 -13.26 -10.12
CA ASP A 132 7.29 -14.72 -10.09
C ASP A 132 6.36 -15.12 -8.93
N LEU A 133 5.08 -15.37 -9.23
CA LEU A 133 4.05 -15.72 -8.25
C LEU A 133 4.23 -17.10 -7.60
N GLY A 134 5.26 -17.87 -7.99
CA GLY A 134 5.73 -19.03 -7.21
C GLY A 134 6.34 -18.63 -5.85
N HIS A 135 6.65 -17.35 -5.65
CA HIS A 135 7.15 -16.77 -4.41
C HIS A 135 6.06 -15.96 -3.69
N GLU A 136 6.19 -15.81 -2.36
CA GLU A 136 5.40 -14.86 -1.57
C GLU A 136 6.02 -13.45 -1.67
N TYR A 137 5.19 -12.45 -1.93
CA TYR A 137 5.56 -11.04 -1.86
C TYR A 137 4.76 -10.34 -0.76
N GLN A 138 5.38 -9.40 -0.06
CA GLN A 138 4.72 -8.42 0.78
C GLN A 138 4.90 -7.04 0.13
N LEU A 139 3.78 -6.38 -0.16
CA LEU A 139 3.74 -5.20 -1.04
C LEU A 139 3.50 -3.90 -0.27
N ALA A 140 2.73 -3.98 0.81
CA ALA A 140 2.50 -2.89 1.74
C ALA A 140 2.29 -3.49 3.13
N PHE A 141 2.90 -2.93 4.17
CA PHE A 141 2.70 -3.40 5.55
C PHE A 141 3.08 -2.31 6.57
N MET A 142 2.67 -2.52 7.81
CA MET A 142 3.14 -1.74 8.95
C MET A 142 3.90 -2.66 9.91
N GLU A 143 5.19 -2.39 10.12
CA GLU A 143 6.05 -3.10 11.08
C GLU A 143 6.03 -2.36 12.42
N ASP A 144 5.96 -3.10 13.54
CA ASP A 144 6.04 -2.51 14.88
C ASP A 144 7.46 -2.01 15.23
N ASN A 145 7.59 -1.08 16.18
CA ASN A 145 8.90 -0.48 16.53
C ASN A 145 9.93 -1.50 17.06
N ASP A 146 9.46 -2.64 17.58
CA ASP A 146 10.31 -3.72 18.07
C ASP A 146 10.70 -4.72 16.97
N PHE A 147 10.29 -4.50 15.71
CA PHE A 147 10.56 -5.36 14.55
C PHE A 147 10.12 -6.82 14.79
N SER A 148 9.01 -7.00 15.51
CA SER A 148 8.49 -8.28 15.99
C SER A 148 7.33 -8.81 15.15
N THR A 149 6.54 -7.93 14.53
CA THR A 149 5.37 -8.31 13.72
C THR A 149 5.01 -7.24 12.71
N ASN A 150 4.23 -7.65 11.71
CA ASN A 150 3.46 -6.72 10.90
C ASN A 150 2.05 -6.62 11.46
N GLN A 151 1.60 -5.41 11.77
CA GLN A 151 0.25 -5.13 12.30
C GLN A 151 -0.84 -5.29 11.22
N TRP A 152 -0.45 -5.16 9.95
CA TRP A 152 -1.21 -5.58 8.77
C TRP A 152 -0.23 -5.77 7.61
N VAL A 153 -0.61 -6.56 6.60
CA VAL A 153 0.23 -6.80 5.42
C VAL A 153 -0.60 -7.17 4.19
N LEU A 154 -0.33 -6.50 3.07
CA LEU A 154 -0.82 -6.86 1.75
C LEU A 154 0.18 -7.80 1.08
N LYS A 155 -0.29 -8.98 0.66
CA LYS A 155 0.53 -10.02 0.04
C LYS A 155 0.01 -10.42 -1.34
N THR A 156 0.88 -11.06 -2.12
CA THR A 156 0.50 -11.79 -3.34
C THR A 156 1.46 -12.96 -3.58
N GLY A 157 1.16 -13.79 -4.58
CA GLY A 157 1.93 -14.98 -4.91
C GLY A 157 1.67 -16.17 -3.98
N THR A 158 2.58 -17.13 -3.95
CA THR A 158 2.40 -18.37 -3.16
C THR A 158 2.70 -18.10 -1.69
N ILE A 159 1.68 -17.68 -0.93
CA ILE A 159 1.77 -17.32 0.50
C ILE A 159 1.93 -18.59 1.35
N ALA A 160 3.00 -18.65 2.14
CA ALA A 160 3.28 -19.83 2.96
C ALA A 160 2.18 -20.08 4.00
N GLY A 161 1.67 -21.31 4.06
CA GLY A 161 0.64 -21.71 5.01
C GLY A 161 -0.79 -21.36 4.61
N LEU A 162 -0.99 -20.75 3.43
CA LEU A 162 -2.31 -20.37 2.94
C LEU A 162 -2.65 -21.09 1.62
N GLN A 163 -3.83 -21.69 1.54
CA GLN A 163 -4.37 -22.29 0.31
C GLN A 163 -5.20 -21.23 -0.43
N GLN A 164 -4.67 -20.68 -1.51
CA GLN A 164 -5.25 -19.52 -2.20
C GLN A 164 -4.74 -19.45 -3.66
N ASP A 165 -5.33 -18.61 -4.52
CA ASP A 165 -4.85 -18.40 -5.88
C ASP A 165 -3.62 -17.47 -5.88
N PRO A 166 -2.41 -17.90 -6.28
CA PRO A 166 -1.22 -17.04 -6.31
C PRO A 166 -1.39 -15.69 -7.02
N HIS A 167 -2.40 -15.56 -7.89
CA HIS A 167 -2.77 -14.31 -8.56
C HIS A 167 -3.63 -13.35 -7.74
N ASP A 168 -3.97 -13.66 -6.49
CA ASP A 168 -4.73 -12.74 -5.63
C ASP A 168 -3.82 -11.74 -4.89
N LEU A 169 -4.38 -10.56 -4.61
CA LEU A 169 -3.97 -9.70 -3.51
C LEU A 169 -4.70 -10.17 -2.25
N VAL A 170 -3.95 -10.45 -1.18
CA VAL A 170 -4.47 -10.89 0.12
C VAL A 170 -4.02 -9.90 1.19
N LEU A 171 -4.95 -9.11 1.71
CA LEU A 171 -4.73 -8.25 2.86
C LEU A 171 -4.98 -9.05 4.14
N MET A 172 -3.97 -9.12 4.98
CA MET A 172 -4.02 -9.77 6.28
C MET A 172 -3.88 -8.73 7.39
N GLY A 173 -4.50 -9.03 8.53
CA GLY A 173 -4.35 -8.28 9.77
C GLY A 173 -3.01 -8.54 10.44
N ASN A 174 -2.95 -8.38 11.76
CA ASN A 174 -1.73 -8.63 12.52
C ASN A 174 -1.25 -10.07 12.27
N VAL A 175 0.02 -10.21 11.87
CA VAL A 175 0.58 -11.51 11.48
C VAL A 175 0.60 -12.51 12.63
N LYS A 176 0.55 -12.04 13.89
CA LYS A 176 0.38 -12.89 15.08
C LYS A 176 -0.94 -13.67 15.06
N ASP A 177 -2.01 -13.05 14.56
CA ASP A 177 -3.35 -13.63 14.48
C ASP A 177 -3.59 -14.31 13.12
N GLY A 178 -3.03 -13.74 12.05
CA GLY A 178 -3.08 -14.29 10.69
C GLY A 178 -4.45 -14.18 10.02
N GLU A 179 -5.34 -13.30 10.51
CA GLU A 179 -6.66 -13.08 9.94
C GLU A 179 -6.57 -12.49 8.52
N ILE A 180 -7.36 -13.04 7.60
CA ILE A 180 -7.53 -12.48 6.25
C ILE A 180 -8.65 -11.44 6.32
N LEU A 181 -8.30 -10.20 6.03
CA LEU A 181 -9.21 -9.06 6.07
C LEU A 181 -9.91 -8.84 4.73
N PHE A 182 -9.19 -9.06 3.62
CA PHE A 182 -9.72 -8.88 2.28
C PHE A 182 -8.90 -9.65 1.23
N THR A 183 -9.58 -10.20 0.21
CA THR A 183 -8.94 -10.87 -0.92
C THR A 183 -9.58 -10.39 -2.22
N THR A 184 -8.77 -10.15 -3.25
CA THR A 184 -9.23 -9.77 -4.59
C THR A 184 -8.23 -10.23 -5.66
N PRO A 185 -8.64 -10.59 -6.88
CA PRO A 185 -7.72 -10.92 -7.96
C PRO A 185 -6.78 -9.75 -8.29
N PHE A 186 -5.47 -10.00 -8.37
CA PHE A 186 -4.46 -9.02 -8.77
C PHE A 186 -4.35 -8.94 -10.29
N THR A 187 -5.26 -8.19 -10.89
CA THR A 187 -5.33 -8.02 -12.35
C THR A 187 -4.23 -7.09 -12.88
N GLU A 188 -3.61 -7.49 -14.00
CA GLU A 188 -2.62 -6.68 -14.70
C GLU A 188 -3.26 -5.44 -15.37
N GLY A 189 -2.48 -4.37 -15.51
CA GLY A 189 -2.86 -3.20 -16.30
C GLY A 189 -3.81 -2.21 -15.63
N GLU A 190 -4.21 -2.44 -14.37
CA GLU A 190 -5.01 -1.52 -13.57
C GLU A 190 -4.45 -1.36 -12.16
N PHE A 191 -4.59 -0.17 -11.58
CA PHE A 191 -4.30 0.04 -10.17
C PHE A 191 -5.37 -0.59 -9.28
N HIS A 192 -4.92 -1.20 -8.20
CA HIS A 192 -5.71 -1.64 -7.07
C HIS A 192 -5.51 -0.62 -5.95
N ASN A 193 -6.55 0.14 -5.65
CA ASN A 193 -6.49 1.24 -4.68
C ASN A 193 -6.99 0.74 -3.33
N PHE A 194 -6.26 1.06 -2.26
CA PHE A 194 -6.60 0.71 -0.89
C PHE A 194 -6.62 1.95 -0.02
N ALA A 195 -7.56 1.97 0.93
CA ALA A 195 -7.45 2.81 2.12
C ALA A 195 -7.75 1.96 3.35
N LEU A 196 -6.89 2.03 4.36
CA LEU A 196 -7.04 1.30 5.61
C LEU A 196 -7.25 2.30 6.74
N THR A 197 -8.45 2.33 7.32
CA THR A 197 -8.69 3.10 8.54
C THR A 197 -8.24 2.27 9.73
N LEU A 198 -7.24 2.76 10.44
CA LEU A 198 -6.54 2.15 11.56
C LEU A 198 -6.94 2.92 12.83
N ASP A 199 -7.70 2.27 13.70
CA ASP A 199 -8.09 2.78 15.00
C ASP A 199 -7.09 2.24 16.03
N PHE A 200 -6.03 3.00 16.30
CA PHE A 200 -4.96 2.64 17.24
C PHE A 200 -5.42 2.74 18.69
N ASP A 201 -6.47 3.51 18.97
CA ASP A 201 -7.02 3.66 20.33
C ASP A 201 -7.84 2.43 20.75
N ASP A 202 -8.55 1.80 19.80
CA ASP A 202 -9.44 0.65 20.06
C ASP A 202 -9.03 -0.64 19.34
N ASN A 203 -7.89 -0.68 18.64
CA ASN A 203 -7.40 -1.84 17.88
C ASN A 203 -8.42 -2.40 16.87
N HIS A 204 -8.84 -1.55 15.92
CA HIS A 204 -9.71 -1.96 14.83
C HIS A 204 -9.20 -1.49 13.47
N ILE A 205 -9.55 -2.24 12.42
CA ILE A 205 -9.27 -1.92 11.03
C ILE A 205 -10.56 -1.87 10.20
N SER A 206 -10.65 -0.90 9.30
CA SER A 206 -11.60 -0.91 8.18
C SER A 206 -10.86 -0.85 6.87
N VAL A 207 -11.37 -1.54 5.86
CA VAL A 207 -10.73 -1.65 4.54
C VAL A 207 -11.66 -1.03 3.51
N TYR A 208 -11.10 -0.14 2.71
CA TYR A 208 -11.72 0.39 1.51
C TYR A 208 -10.90 -0.01 0.30
N TYR A 209 -11.60 -0.35 -0.79
CA TYR A 209 -10.97 -0.85 -2.00
C TYR A 209 -11.68 -0.38 -3.26
N SER A 210 -10.93 -0.19 -4.33
CA SER A 210 -11.44 -0.03 -5.69
C SER A 210 -10.37 -0.38 -6.73
N LYS A 211 -10.75 -0.33 -8.02
CA LYS A 211 -9.83 -0.49 -9.14
C LYS A 211 -9.85 0.69 -10.10
N GLY A 212 -8.72 0.95 -10.74
CA GLY A 212 -8.51 2.03 -11.69
C GLY A 212 -8.88 3.37 -11.07
N SER A 213 -9.74 4.14 -11.75
CA SER A 213 -10.21 5.44 -11.29
C SER A 213 -11.54 5.40 -10.53
N SER A 214 -12.01 4.21 -10.13
CA SER A 214 -13.29 4.10 -9.41
C SER A 214 -13.15 4.60 -7.97
N PRO A 215 -14.15 5.28 -7.40
CA PRO A 215 -14.14 5.65 -5.99
C PRO A 215 -13.99 4.41 -5.08
N LEU A 216 -13.26 4.57 -3.99
CA LEU A 216 -13.10 3.56 -2.95
C LEU A 216 -14.46 3.19 -2.34
N GLN A 217 -14.68 1.88 -2.12
CA GLN A 217 -15.84 1.35 -1.42
C GLN A 217 -15.39 0.65 -0.14
N ASN A 218 -16.16 0.79 0.95
CA ASN A 218 -15.92 0.04 2.17
C ASN A 218 -16.21 -1.45 1.92
N VAL A 219 -15.18 -2.28 2.06
CA VAL A 219 -15.26 -3.74 1.86
C VAL A 219 -15.09 -4.52 3.17
N LEU A 220 -14.58 -3.88 4.22
CA LEU A 220 -14.51 -4.41 5.57
C LEU A 220 -14.71 -3.26 6.56
N THR A 221 -15.65 -3.41 7.48
CA THR A 221 -15.97 -2.38 8.47
C THR A 221 -15.56 -2.82 9.86
N ARG A 222 -14.70 -2.02 10.50
CA ARG A 222 -14.37 -2.05 11.93
C ARG A 222 -14.23 -3.49 12.48
N THR A 223 -13.26 -4.21 11.95
CA THR A 223 -12.87 -5.54 12.42
C THR A 223 -11.78 -5.41 13.48
N PRO A 224 -11.83 -6.16 14.60
CA PRO A 224 -10.74 -6.20 15.57
C PRO A 224 -9.41 -6.55 14.89
N ASN A 225 -8.35 -5.79 15.19
CA ASN A 225 -7.01 -6.05 14.71
C ASN A 225 -6.01 -5.40 15.67
N ASP A 226 -5.09 -6.17 16.23
CA ASP A 226 -4.05 -5.63 17.10
C ASP A 226 -3.13 -4.67 16.32
N LEU A 227 -3.18 -3.39 16.65
CA LEU A 227 -2.36 -2.31 16.08
C LEU A 227 -1.37 -1.76 17.12
N THR A 228 -1.09 -2.51 18.19
CA THR A 228 -0.15 -2.08 19.22
C THR A 228 1.31 -2.19 18.75
N GLY A 229 2.18 -1.37 19.35
CA GLY A 229 3.62 -1.39 19.09
C GLY A 229 4.15 -0.26 18.20
N ARG A 230 3.28 0.65 17.75
CA ARG A 230 3.63 1.81 16.90
C ARG A 230 4.40 1.36 15.65
N GLY A 231 5.27 2.19 15.05
CA GLY A 231 6.13 1.74 13.96
C GLY A 231 5.86 2.40 12.62
N LYS A 232 6.42 1.81 11.56
CA LYS A 232 6.54 2.44 10.24
C LYS A 232 5.78 1.69 9.17
N PHE A 233 5.43 2.42 8.13
CA PHE A 233 4.75 1.91 6.94
C PHE A 233 5.77 1.63 5.84
N HIS A 234 5.74 0.41 5.31
CA HIS A 234 6.61 -0.06 4.25
C HIS A 234 5.80 -0.26 2.99
N PHE A 235 6.19 0.40 1.89
CA PHE A 235 5.56 0.25 0.58
C PHE A 235 6.60 -0.18 -0.45
N GLY A 236 6.44 -1.35 -1.08
CA GLY A 236 7.45 -1.81 -2.03
C GLY A 236 7.37 -3.30 -2.26
N MET A 237 8.52 -3.97 -2.23
CA MET A 237 8.60 -5.40 -2.43
C MET A 237 9.52 -6.04 -1.41
N LEU A 238 8.96 -6.94 -0.61
CA LEU A 238 9.70 -8.01 0.06
C LEU A 238 9.33 -9.32 -0.62
N LYS A 239 10.26 -9.88 -1.40
CA LYS A 239 10.13 -11.22 -1.99
C LYS A 239 10.78 -12.24 -1.07
N LYS A 240 10.02 -13.23 -0.62
CA LYS A 240 10.54 -14.38 0.13
C LYS A 240 11.08 -15.43 -0.83
N GLY A 241 12.21 -16.06 -0.50
CA GLY A 241 12.68 -17.23 -1.22
C GLY A 241 11.82 -18.47 -0.93
N ILE A 242 11.97 -19.50 -1.74
CA ILE A 242 11.30 -20.78 -1.52
C ILE A 242 12.07 -21.55 -0.44
N SER A 243 11.41 -21.87 0.67
CA SER A 243 12.03 -22.64 1.76
C SER A 243 12.26 -24.09 1.35
N GLY A 244 13.49 -24.58 1.53
CA GLY A 244 13.83 -26.01 1.44
C GLY A 244 13.42 -26.82 2.68
N GLY A 245 12.69 -26.21 3.62
CA GLY A 245 12.20 -26.85 4.84
C GLY A 245 12.73 -26.17 6.12
N LYS A 246 13.91 -26.58 6.60
CA LYS A 246 14.42 -26.19 7.93
C LYS A 246 15.43 -25.03 7.89
N GLY A 247 15.37 -24.19 8.92
CA GLY A 247 16.33 -23.12 9.19
C GLY A 247 15.75 -21.73 9.00
N ASP A 248 16.60 -20.72 9.18
CA ASP A 248 16.23 -19.31 8.97
C ASP A 248 15.98 -19.05 7.48
N ILE A 249 14.72 -18.79 7.12
CA ILE A 249 14.30 -18.53 5.74
C ILE A 249 14.99 -17.27 5.18
N THR A 250 15.39 -16.33 6.03
CA THR A 250 16.12 -15.13 5.60
C THR A 250 17.53 -15.46 5.11
N LYS A 251 18.05 -16.67 5.41
CA LYS A 251 19.41 -17.10 5.04
C LYS A 251 19.42 -18.29 4.07
N ASN A 252 18.48 -19.21 4.20
CA ASN A 252 18.58 -20.52 3.53
C ASN A 252 17.56 -20.72 2.40
N ALA A 253 16.69 -19.73 2.15
CA ALA A 253 15.68 -19.86 1.11
C ALA A 253 16.28 -19.74 -0.29
N PHE A 254 15.77 -20.57 -1.21
CA PHE A 254 16.16 -20.52 -2.61
C PHE A 254 15.61 -19.26 -3.28
N GLN A 255 16.47 -18.57 -4.02
CA GLN A 255 16.12 -17.45 -4.89
C GLN A 255 16.60 -17.79 -6.32
N PRO A 256 15.77 -17.59 -7.35
CA PRO A 256 16.24 -17.65 -8.73
C PRO A 256 17.31 -16.58 -8.98
N SER A 257 18.16 -16.82 -9.98
CA SER A 257 19.19 -15.88 -10.41
C SER A 257 18.74 -15.06 -11.61
N ASN A 258 19.39 -13.92 -11.81
CA ASN A 258 19.11 -12.95 -12.86
C ASN A 258 17.67 -12.42 -12.80
N ILE A 259 17.13 -12.22 -11.60
CA ILE A 259 15.78 -11.65 -11.47
C ILE A 259 15.81 -10.15 -11.77
N ASP A 260 14.71 -9.68 -12.36
CA ASP A 260 14.43 -8.27 -12.57
C ASP A 260 12.92 -8.06 -12.51
N GLU A 261 12.43 -7.86 -11.29
CA GLU A 261 11.01 -7.89 -10.95
C GLU A 261 10.58 -6.55 -10.39
N GLY A 262 9.31 -6.19 -10.55
CA GLY A 262 8.84 -4.88 -10.13
C GLY A 262 7.33 -4.78 -9.96
N ILE A 263 6.95 -3.77 -9.19
CA ILE A 263 5.57 -3.29 -9.06
C ILE A 263 5.56 -1.79 -9.29
N ILE A 264 4.37 -1.23 -9.43
CA ILE A 264 4.14 0.21 -9.46
C ILE A 264 3.27 0.57 -8.26
N LEU A 265 3.66 1.63 -7.55
CA LEU A 265 2.96 2.21 -6.42
C LEU A 265 2.47 3.61 -6.78
N GLY A 266 1.36 4.04 -6.18
CA GLY A 266 0.82 5.38 -6.35
C GLY A 266 -0.03 5.81 -5.15
N GLY A 267 -0.34 7.10 -5.04
CA GLY A 267 -1.30 7.59 -4.06
C GLY A 267 -0.94 7.27 -2.59
N ILE A 268 0.34 7.30 -2.21
CA ILE A 268 0.78 7.00 -0.84
C ILE A 268 0.64 8.25 0.04
N PHE A 269 -0.34 8.26 0.93
CA PHE A 269 -0.52 9.32 1.93
C PHE A 269 -1.35 8.83 3.10
N GLN A 270 -1.31 9.53 4.22
CA GLN A 270 -2.12 9.20 5.38
C GLN A 270 -2.96 10.39 5.80
N GLU A 271 -4.22 10.12 6.11
CA GLU A 271 -5.17 11.07 6.66
C GLU A 271 -5.23 10.95 8.18
N ASP A 272 -5.44 12.09 8.82
CA ASP A 272 -5.87 12.15 10.20
C ASP A 272 -7.39 12.02 10.26
N SER A 273 -7.85 10.82 10.60
CA SER A 273 -9.24 10.38 10.49
C SER A 273 -9.97 10.38 11.84
N ILE A 274 -9.46 11.11 12.84
CA ILE A 274 -10.06 11.18 14.18
C ILE A 274 -11.53 11.66 14.16
N ASP A 275 -11.89 12.48 13.17
CA ASP A 275 -13.25 12.98 12.97
C ASP A 275 -14.10 12.08 12.04
N GLY A 276 -13.61 10.88 11.69
CA GLY A 276 -14.25 9.95 10.76
C GLY A 276 -14.08 10.30 9.28
N CYS A 277 -13.14 11.20 8.95
CA CYS A 277 -12.84 11.59 7.57
C CYS A 277 -12.10 10.50 6.81
N VAL A 278 -12.61 10.12 5.63
CA VAL A 278 -11.95 9.20 4.69
C VAL A 278 -12.18 9.69 3.27
N SER A 279 -11.12 10.04 2.54
CA SER A 279 -11.25 10.35 1.10
C SER A 279 -11.55 9.09 0.31
N THR A 280 -12.65 9.07 -0.45
CA THR A 280 -12.98 7.93 -1.34
C THR A 280 -12.72 8.23 -2.81
N SER A 281 -12.45 9.49 -3.14
CA SER A 281 -12.00 9.99 -4.43
C SER A 281 -11.20 11.29 -4.20
N PRO A 282 -10.42 11.76 -5.17
CA PRO A 282 -9.69 13.04 -5.06
C PRO A 282 -10.57 14.27 -4.88
#